data_AF-A0A7X0IV71-F1
#
_entry.id   AF-A0A7X0IV71-F1
#
_cell.length_a   1.000
_cell.length_b   1.000
_cell.length_c   1.000
_cell.angle_alpha   90.00
_cell.angle_beta   90.00
_cell.angle_gamma   90.00
#
_symmetry.space_group_name_H-M   'P 1'
#
loop_
_entity.id
_entity.type
_entity.pdbx_description
1 polymer ?
#
loop_
_entity_poly.entity_id
_entity_poly.type
_entity_poly.pdbx_seq_one_letter_code
_entity_poly.pdbx_strand_id
1 'polypeptide(L)'
;MNSINPHVGTEHWEHLSEFEGEFISPGAILRCSGKWPYEDYVDFMAVDLIDQLKRGFGLIVASGFKAGRLLATFPSESRGLEMAHGLKAKWLIENWAEWAYPDCPIEQVLIRDRFYPAFTQAAIQS
;
A
#
# COMPACT_ATOMS: atom_id res chain seq x y z
N MET A 1 1.43 -28.64 -22.18
CA MET A 1 1.72 -28.50 -20.73
C MET A 1 2.09 -27.04 -20.51
N ASN A 2 1.13 -26.21 -20.10
CA ASN A 2 1.39 -24.81 -19.85
C ASN A 2 2.08 -24.68 -18.50
N SER A 3 3.35 -24.29 -18.54
CA SER A 3 4.09 -23.82 -17.38
C SER A 3 3.28 -22.68 -16.74
N ILE A 4 2.70 -22.95 -15.57
CA ILE A 4 2.18 -21.92 -14.68
C ILE A 4 3.40 -21.08 -14.29
N ASN A 5 3.44 -19.84 -14.75
CA ASN A 5 4.51 -18.90 -14.41
C ASN A 5 4.51 -18.72 -12.89
N PRO A 6 5.57 -19.11 -12.14
CA PRO A 6 5.52 -19.19 -10.68
C PRO A 6 5.65 -17.84 -9.97
N HIS A 7 5.40 -16.72 -10.63
CA HIS A 7 5.19 -15.44 -9.94
C HIS A 7 3.77 -15.35 -9.37
N VAL A 8 3.36 -16.42 -8.67
CA VAL A 8 2.43 -16.31 -7.54
C VAL A 8 3.10 -15.33 -6.57
N GLY A 9 2.44 -14.21 -6.31
CA GLY A 9 2.97 -13.05 -5.58
C GLY A 9 3.89 -13.46 -4.43
N THR A 10 5.18 -13.19 -4.61
CA THR A 10 6.22 -13.54 -3.64
C THR A 10 5.95 -12.82 -2.32
N GLU A 11 6.13 -13.54 -1.21
CA GLU A 11 6.04 -13.09 0.18
C GLU A 11 7.15 -12.10 0.56
N HIS A 12 7.59 -11.26 -0.38
CA HIS A 12 8.71 -10.36 -0.19
C HIS A 12 8.23 -9.14 0.60
N TRP A 13 8.89 -8.91 1.72
CA TRP A 13 8.83 -7.67 2.47
C TRP A 13 10.10 -6.89 2.17
N GLU A 14 9.93 -5.62 1.85
CA GLU A 14 11.03 -4.67 1.70
C GLU A 14 10.76 -3.43 2.56
N HIS A 15 11.79 -2.64 2.83
CA HIS A 15 11.60 -1.37 3.54
C HIS A 15 10.88 -0.38 2.64
N LEU A 16 9.82 0.27 3.14
CA LEU A 16 9.08 1.26 2.38
C LEU A 16 9.97 2.45 1.97
N SER A 17 10.96 2.81 2.79
CA SER A 17 11.97 3.82 2.46
C SER A 17 12.85 3.46 1.27
N GLU A 18 12.93 2.17 0.93
CA GLU A 18 13.75 1.62 -0.16
C GLU A 18 12.88 1.18 -1.37
N PHE A 19 11.56 1.33 -1.27
CA PHE A 19 10.62 0.91 -2.31
C PHE A 19 10.85 1.69 -3.60
N GLU A 20 11.26 0.99 -4.66
CA GLU A 20 11.59 1.60 -5.96
C GLU A 20 10.35 1.86 -6.83
N GLY A 21 9.20 1.29 -6.48
CA GLY A 21 7.95 1.48 -7.22
C GLY A 21 7.42 2.92 -7.11
N GLU A 22 6.99 3.49 -8.22
CA GLU A 22 6.39 4.83 -8.23
C GLU A 22 5.05 4.87 -7.47
N PHE A 23 4.30 3.78 -7.54
CA PHE A 23 2.96 3.64 -6.96
C PHE A 23 2.85 2.38 -6.11
N ILE A 24 2.12 2.52 -5.01
CA ILE A 24 1.68 1.45 -4.13
C ILE A 24 0.28 1.03 -4.56
N SER A 25 0.10 -0.27 -4.80
CA SER A 25 -1.19 -0.80 -5.25
C SER A 25 -2.24 -0.79 -4.12
N PRO A 26 -3.53 -0.57 -4.43
CA PRO A 26 -4.60 -0.92 -3.50
C PRO A 26 -4.46 -2.40 -3.08
N GLY A 27 -4.54 -2.66 -1.79
CA GLY A 27 -4.33 -3.98 -1.20
C GLY A 27 -2.89 -4.30 -0.81
N ALA A 28 -1.93 -3.40 -1.05
CA ALA A 28 -0.60 -3.51 -0.45
C ALA A 28 -0.69 -3.48 1.07
N ILE A 29 0.17 -4.25 1.75
CA ILE A 29 0.24 -4.29 3.21
C ILE A 29 1.49 -3.57 3.69
N LEU A 30 1.32 -2.71 4.68
CA LEU A 30 2.38 -2.00 5.38
C LEU A 30 2.44 -2.53 6.81
N ARG A 31 3.56 -3.12 7.20
CA ARG A 31 3.79 -3.63 8.54
C ARG A 31 4.63 -2.65 9.33
N CYS A 32 4.16 -2.34 10.53
CA CYS A 32 4.80 -1.40 11.45
C CYS A 32 5.06 -2.08 12.79
N SER A 33 6.14 -1.67 13.46
CA SER A 33 6.26 -1.87 14.91
C SER A 33 5.10 -1.14 15.58
N GLY A 34 4.26 -1.87 16.31
CA GLY A 34 3.09 -1.31 16.95
C GLY A 34 3.42 -0.72 18.32
N LYS A 35 2.63 0.27 18.71
CA LYS A 35 2.64 0.89 20.04
C LYS A 35 1.23 0.87 20.59
N TRP A 36 1.12 0.77 21.91
CA TRP A 36 -0.17 0.74 22.59
C TRP A 36 -1.12 1.83 22.04
N PRO A 37 -2.36 1.48 21.65
CA PRO A 37 -3.09 0.24 21.96
C PRO A 37 -3.00 -0.85 20.88
N TYR A 38 -2.04 -0.79 19.95
CA TYR A 38 -1.74 -1.89 19.04
C TYR A 38 -0.85 -2.94 19.70
N GLU A 39 -0.82 -4.15 19.13
CA GLU A 39 0.10 -5.23 19.44
C GLU A 39 1.55 -4.87 19.02
N ASP A 40 2.53 -5.77 19.25
CA ASP A 40 3.94 -5.55 18.88
C ASP A 40 4.13 -5.21 17.39
N TYR A 41 3.21 -5.69 16.55
CA TYR A 41 3.13 -5.35 15.13
C TYR A 41 1.69 -5.04 14.73
N VAL A 42 1.54 -4.10 13.80
CA VAL A 42 0.26 -3.78 13.15
C VAL A 42 0.46 -3.75 11.64
N ASP A 43 -0.49 -4.33 10.93
CA ASP A 43 -0.55 -4.28 9.48
C ASP A 43 -1.61 -3.25 9.07
N PHE A 44 -1.24 -2.35 8.17
CA PHE A 44 -2.14 -1.45 7.47
C PHE A 44 -2.28 -1.87 6.02
N MET A 45 -3.48 -1.73 5.45
CA MET A 45 -3.72 -2.00 4.03
C MET A 45 -4.00 -0.70 3.29
N ALA A 46 -3.28 -0.48 2.18
CA ALA A 46 -3.59 0.59 1.24
C ALA A 46 -4.95 0.34 0.58
N VAL A 47 -5.83 1.34 0.57
CA VAL A 47 -7.16 1.22 -0.04
C VAL A 47 -7.41 2.37 -1.00
N ASP A 48 -8.03 2.05 -2.13
CA ASP A 48 -8.60 3.06 -3.00
C ASP A 48 -10.00 3.41 -2.48
N LEU A 49 -10.23 4.67 -2.13
CA LEU A 49 -11.48 5.17 -1.57
C LEU A 49 -12.31 5.94 -2.61
N ILE A 50 -12.12 5.67 -3.91
CA ILE A 50 -13.01 6.17 -4.97
C ILE A 50 -14.40 5.54 -4.80
N ASP A 51 -15.21 6.17 -3.96
CA ASP A 51 -16.55 6.62 -4.28
C ASP A 51 -17.01 7.59 -3.18
N GLN A 52 -17.73 8.66 -3.55
CA GLN A 52 -18.51 9.56 -2.70
C GLN A 52 -17.90 10.92 -2.24
N LEU A 53 -16.59 11.12 -2.09
CA LEU A 53 -16.06 12.36 -1.44
C LEU A 53 -14.92 13.12 -2.13
N LYS A 54 -14.50 12.76 -3.36
CA LYS A 54 -13.29 13.32 -4.01
C LYS A 54 -12.00 13.12 -3.19
N ARG A 55 -11.93 12.10 -2.33
CA ARG A 55 -10.78 11.80 -1.47
C ARG A 55 -10.08 10.54 -1.98
N GLY A 56 -8.75 10.57 -1.98
CA GLY A 56 -7.90 9.66 -2.75
C GLY A 56 -7.69 8.30 -2.10
N PHE A 57 -6.44 7.95 -1.84
CA PHE A 57 -6.08 6.70 -1.16
C PHE A 57 -6.21 6.83 0.35
N GLY A 58 -6.19 5.70 1.05
CA GLY A 58 -6.12 5.68 2.51
C GLY A 58 -5.47 4.42 3.04
N LEU A 59 -5.40 4.34 4.37
CA LEU A 59 -4.96 3.16 5.09
C LEU A 59 -6.08 2.66 5.99
N ILE A 60 -6.34 1.35 5.98
CA ILE A 60 -7.16 0.69 6.99
C ILE A 60 -6.28 -0.19 7.86
N VAL A 61 -6.64 -0.35 9.13
CA VAL A 61 -6.03 -1.33 10.02
C VAL A 61 -6.44 -2.73 9.55
N ALA A 62 -5.47 -3.54 9.16
CA ALA A 62 -5.68 -4.86 8.58
C ALA A 62 -5.50 -6.00 9.59
N SER A 63 -4.85 -5.76 10.73
CA SER A 63 -4.61 -6.78 11.76
C SER A 63 -4.86 -6.27 13.18
N GLY A 64 -4.90 -7.21 14.13
CA GLY A 64 -5.00 -6.92 15.55
C GLY A 64 -6.37 -6.44 16.02
N PHE A 65 -6.42 -5.95 17.25
CA PHE A 65 -7.65 -5.55 17.94
C PHE A 65 -8.43 -4.43 17.23
N LYS A 66 -7.72 -3.58 16.48
CA LYS A 66 -8.30 -2.44 15.76
C LYS A 66 -8.61 -2.75 14.28
N ALA A 67 -8.48 -4.01 13.85
CA ALA A 67 -8.73 -4.39 12.46
C ALA A 67 -10.11 -3.94 11.94
N GLY A 68 -10.15 -3.56 10.66
CA GLY A 68 -11.33 -3.04 9.98
C GLY A 68 -11.61 -1.56 10.18
N ARG A 69 -10.79 -0.84 10.97
CA ARG A 69 -10.91 0.62 11.15
C ARG A 69 -10.12 1.37 10.09
N LEU A 70 -10.69 2.46 9.56
CA LEU A 70 -9.95 3.42 8.74
C LEU A 70 -8.93 4.14 9.63
N LEU A 71 -7.65 4.07 9.26
CA LEU A 71 -6.57 4.79 9.92
C LEU A 71 -6.54 6.25 9.44
N ALA A 72 -6.49 6.43 8.11
CA ALA A 72 -6.36 7.75 7.49
C ALA A 72 -6.94 7.78 6.07
N THR A 73 -7.47 8.94 5.68
CA THR A 73 -7.76 9.28 4.28
C THR A 73 -6.78 10.33 3.81
N PHE A 74 -6.10 10.08 2.70
CA PHE A 74 -5.10 10.98 2.16
C PHE A 74 -5.71 12.00 1.19
N PRO A 75 -5.08 13.17 1.05
CA PRO A 75 -5.53 14.20 0.13
C PRO A 75 -5.24 13.79 -1.33
N SER A 76 -5.82 14.51 -2.29
CA SER A 76 -5.81 14.13 -3.72
C SER A 76 -4.41 14.01 -4.33
N GLU A 77 -3.44 14.78 -3.83
CA GLU A 77 -2.05 14.79 -4.27
C GLU A 77 -1.33 13.47 -4.00
N SER A 78 -1.80 12.68 -3.03
CA SER A 78 -1.30 11.33 -2.76
C SER A 78 -1.58 10.35 -3.91
N ARG A 79 -2.51 10.67 -4.80
CA ARG A 79 -2.91 9.83 -5.92
C ARG A 79 -2.06 10.08 -7.16
N GLY A 80 -1.78 9.02 -7.94
CA GLY A 80 -1.37 9.13 -9.34
C GLY A 80 -2.38 9.87 -10.22
N LEU A 81 -1.92 10.42 -11.34
CA LEU A 81 -2.76 11.08 -12.34
C LEU A 81 -3.55 10.04 -13.16
N GLU A 82 -4.47 10.48 -14.03
CA GLU A 82 -5.53 9.66 -14.65
C GLU A 82 -5.12 8.31 -15.27
N MET A 83 -3.89 8.16 -15.77
CA MET A 83 -3.37 6.90 -16.35
C MET A 83 -2.47 6.10 -15.40
N ALA A 84 -2.16 6.64 -14.23
CA ALA A 84 -1.30 6.05 -13.20
C ALA A 84 -2.15 5.69 -11.97
N HIS A 85 -2.42 4.40 -11.81
CA HIS A 85 -3.26 3.89 -10.74
C HIS A 85 -2.41 3.55 -9.51
N GLY A 86 -2.71 4.17 -8.37
CA GLY A 86 -2.08 3.85 -7.09
C GLY A 86 -1.81 5.05 -6.19
N LEU A 87 -1.39 4.75 -4.97
CA LEU A 87 -0.89 5.71 -3.99
C LEU A 87 0.57 6.03 -4.33
N LYS A 88 0.93 7.30 -4.55
CA LYS A 88 2.32 7.70 -4.81
C LYS A 88 3.20 7.28 -3.63
N ALA A 89 4.16 6.40 -3.88
CA ALA A 89 5.05 5.88 -2.84
C ALA A 89 5.84 7.01 -2.19
N LYS A 90 6.45 7.88 -3.02
CA LYS A 90 7.20 9.05 -2.57
C LYS A 90 6.37 9.97 -1.66
N TRP A 91 5.11 10.22 -2.02
CA TRP A 91 4.23 11.05 -1.19
C TRP A 91 4.01 10.39 0.17
N LEU A 92 3.70 9.08 0.20
CA LEU A 92 3.49 8.38 1.47
C LEU A 92 4.75 8.40 2.35
N ILE A 93 5.93 8.20 1.76
CA ILE A 93 7.23 8.24 2.47
C ILE A 93 7.45 9.62 3.10
N GLU A 94 7.31 10.69 2.30
CA GLU A 94 7.53 12.07 2.77
C GLU A 94 6.51 12.53 3.81
N ASN A 95 5.30 11.95 3.80
CA ASN A 95 4.16 12.38 4.63
C ASN A 95 3.79 11.35 5.71
N TRP A 96 4.60 10.31 5.91
CA TRP A 96 4.27 9.18 6.77
C TRP A 96 3.93 9.58 8.21
N ALA A 97 4.80 10.38 8.83
CA ALA A 97 4.61 10.79 10.23
C ALA A 97 3.40 11.71 10.43
N GLU A 98 3.04 12.51 9.43
CA GLU A 98 1.90 13.43 9.52
C GLU A 98 0.57 12.72 9.26
N TRP A 99 0.53 11.81 8.28
CA TRP A 99 -0.73 11.29 7.76
C TRP A 99 -1.01 9.83 8.11
N ALA A 100 0.02 9.01 8.36
CA ALA A 100 -0.12 7.58 8.59
C ALA A 100 0.08 7.22 10.07
N TYR A 101 1.27 6.72 10.45
CA TYR A 101 1.52 6.20 11.79
C TYR A 101 2.85 6.71 12.36
N PRO A 102 2.84 7.86 13.08
CA PRO A 102 4.07 8.51 13.56
C PRO A 102 4.85 7.71 14.60
N ASP A 103 4.23 6.75 15.28
CA ASP A 103 4.89 5.93 16.29
C ASP A 103 5.84 4.87 15.67
N CYS A 104 5.75 4.62 14.36
CA CYS A 104 6.68 3.77 13.62
C CYS A 104 7.49 4.63 12.64
N PRO A 105 8.83 4.72 12.78
CA PRO A 105 9.68 5.44 11.82
C PRO A 105 9.58 4.84 10.42
N ILE A 106 9.66 5.67 9.38
CA ILE A 106 9.48 5.25 7.99
C ILE A 106 10.49 4.17 7.57
N GLU A 107 11.71 4.22 8.12
CA GLU A 107 12.78 3.26 7.88
C GLU A 107 12.48 1.87 8.46
N GLN A 108 11.51 1.76 9.39
CA GLN A 108 11.09 0.49 9.97
C GLN A 108 9.80 -0.05 9.35
N VAL A 109 9.16 0.71 8.46
CA VAL A 109 7.93 0.28 7.79
C VAL A 109 8.31 -0.71 6.71
N LEU A 110 7.75 -1.91 6.79
CA LEU A 110 7.88 -2.91 5.74
C LEU A 110 6.67 -2.84 4.82
N ILE A 111 6.88 -2.96 3.52
CA ILE A 111 5.82 -3.06 2.52
C ILE A 111 5.84 -4.42 1.84
N ARG A 112 4.63 -4.94 1.62
CA ARG A 112 4.36 -6.05 0.71
C ARG A 112 3.35 -5.56 -0.32
N ASP A 113 3.86 -5.06 -1.44
CA ASP A 113 3.04 -4.67 -2.56
C ASP A 113 2.84 -5.85 -3.52
N ARG A 114 1.61 -6.02 -4.02
CA ARG A 114 1.33 -6.93 -5.12
C ARG A 114 1.46 -6.13 -6.39
N PHE A 115 2.68 -6.00 -6.90
CA PHE A 115 2.88 -5.52 -8.25
C PHE A 115 2.20 -6.53 -9.19
N TYR A 116 0.96 -6.25 -9.60
CA TYR A 116 0.45 -6.85 -10.81
C TYR A 116 1.21 -6.15 -11.93
N PRO A 117 2.12 -6.82 -12.67
CA PRO A 117 2.68 -6.20 -13.86
C PRO A 117 1.48 -5.76 -14.70
N ALA A 118 1.43 -4.45 -15.01
CA ALA A 118 0.38 -3.88 -15.83
C ALA A 118 0.12 -4.84 -16.98
N PHE A 119 -1.13 -5.28 -17.16
CA PHE A 119 -1.53 -6.21 -18.21
C PHE A 119 -0.81 -5.80 -19.49
N THR A 120 0.25 -6.56 -19.85
CA THR A 120 0.90 -6.34 -21.13
C THR A 120 -0.17 -6.65 -22.15
N GLN A 121 -0.46 -5.68 -23.02
CA GLN A 121 -1.53 -5.73 -24.01
C GLN A 121 -1.38 -6.85 -25.07
N ALA A 122 -0.46 -7.80 -24.83
CA ALA A 122 -0.14 -8.93 -25.69
C ALA A 122 -1.12 -10.11 -25.58
N ALA A 123 -2.11 -10.07 -24.68
CA ALA A 123 -3.03 -11.20 -24.45
C ALA A 123 -4.43 -11.04 -25.07
N ILE A 124 -4.68 -10.03 -25.91
CA ILE A 124 -5.95 -9.88 -26.67
C ILE A 124 -5.66 -9.86 -28.18
N GLN A 125 -4.89 -10.84 -28.67
CA GLN A 125 -4.86 -11.23 -30.08
C GLN A 125 -4.51 -12.73 -30.17
N SER A 126 -5.47 -13.60 -29.85
CA SER A 126 -5.45 -15.03 -30.22
C SER A 126 -6.86 -15.54 -30.41
#